data_AF-X1Q994-F1
#
_entry.id   AF-X1Q994-F1
#
_cell.length_a   1.000
_cell.length_b   1.000
_cell.length_c   1.000
_cell.angle_alpha   90.00
_cell.angle_beta   90.00
_cell.angle_gamma   90.00
#
_symmetry.space_group_name_H-M   'P 1'
#
loop_
_entity.id
_entity.type
_entity.pdbx_description
1 polymer ?
#
loop_
_entity_poly.entity_id
_entity_poly.type
_entity_poly.pdbx_seq_one_letter_code
_entity_poly.pdbx_strand_id
1 'polypeptide(L)'
;KTYKEVNPELLYDELRDFILKQGAIIGETKLETYSLPTNSSSFISRGTLTFKLQDKPGKAEKECLRAHIVGSAKGETKVMLDIDEKLFPEDKVSALQDDLDFIFGSYEVKHH
;
A
#
# COMPACT_ATOMS: atom_id res chain seq x y z
N LYS A 1 -1.46 8.59 -2.42
CA LYS A 1 -0.30 9.43 -2.08
C LYS A 1 0.83 9.18 -3.08
N THR A 2 1.71 10.17 -3.33
CA THR A 2 2.87 10.01 -4.21
C THR A 2 4.12 10.34 -3.42
N TYR A 3 5.12 9.46 -3.45
CA TYR A 3 6.38 9.63 -2.75
C TYR A 3 7.53 9.67 -3.76
N LYS A 4 8.59 10.43 -3.46
CA LYS A 4 9.79 10.51 -4.29
C LYS A 4 10.95 9.85 -3.57
N GLU A 5 11.79 9.12 -4.33
CA GLU A 5 12.97 8.42 -3.78
C GLU A 5 12.64 7.36 -2.72
N VAL A 6 11.38 6.92 -2.65
CA VAL A 6 10.93 5.83 -1.78
C VAL A 6 10.96 4.52 -2.56
N ASN A 7 11.64 3.52 -1.99
CA ASN A 7 11.66 2.19 -2.56
C ASN A 7 10.25 1.56 -2.50
N PRO A 8 9.64 1.18 -3.64
CA PRO A 8 8.31 0.57 -3.67
C PRO A 8 8.24 -0.75 -2.88
N GLU A 9 9.33 -1.50 -2.79
CA GLU A 9 9.39 -2.74 -1.99
C GLU A 9 9.32 -2.45 -0.49
N LEU A 10 10.02 -1.41 -0.04
CA LEU A 10 9.98 -0.98 1.36
C LEU A 10 8.60 -0.43 1.72
N LEU A 11 8.01 0.42 0.87
CA LEU A 11 6.65 0.91 1.07
C LEU A 11 5.62 -0.24 1.14
N TYR A 12 5.82 -1.28 0.32
CA TYR A 12 4.99 -2.47 0.30
C TYR A 12 5.07 -3.26 1.61
N ASP A 13 6.28 -3.43 2.15
CA ASP A 13 6.49 -4.16 3.40
C ASP A 13 5.92 -3.38 4.60
N GLU A 14 6.18 -2.07 4.68
CA GLU A 14 5.64 -1.20 5.73
C GLU A 14 4.11 -1.16 5.72
N LEU A 15 3.49 -0.99 4.54
CA LEU A 15 2.03 -1.03 4.41
C LEU A 15 1.47 -2.36 4.89
N ARG A 16 2.10 -3.47 4.51
CA ARG A 16 1.69 -4.80 4.93
C ARG A 16 1.74 -4.93 6.45
N ASP A 17 2.81 -4.50 7.10
CA ASP A 17 2.96 -4.59 8.55
C ASP A 17 1.94 -3.72 9.29
N PHE A 18 1.75 -2.47 8.86
CA PHE A 18 0.75 -1.58 9.45
C PHE A 18 -0.66 -2.14 9.34
N ILE A 19 -1.04 -2.68 8.19
CA ILE A 19 -2.40 -3.20 7.99
C ILE A 19 -2.61 -4.49 8.80
N LEU A 20 -1.58 -5.35 8.91
CA LEU A 20 -1.59 -6.49 9.81
C LEU A 20 -1.73 -6.08 11.28
N LYS A 21 -1.02 -5.04 11.71
CA LYS A 21 -1.08 -4.47 13.07
C LYS A 21 -2.49 -3.97 13.43
N GLN A 22 -3.26 -3.48 12.45
CA GLN A 22 -4.66 -3.10 12.62
C GLN A 22 -5.63 -4.30 12.73
N GLY A 23 -5.12 -5.53 12.65
CA GLY A 23 -5.88 -6.77 12.78
C GLY A 23 -6.55 -7.25 11.49
N ALA A 24 -6.13 -6.75 10.32
CA ALA A 24 -6.60 -7.26 9.04
C ALA A 24 -5.81 -8.51 8.63
N ILE A 25 -6.45 -9.40 7.87
CA ILE A 25 -5.85 -10.64 7.38
C ILE A 25 -5.36 -10.39 5.96
N ILE A 26 -4.15 -10.82 5.65
CA ILE A 26 -3.63 -10.76 4.27
C ILE A 26 -4.43 -11.72 3.39
N GLY A 27 -5.01 -11.19 2.31
CA GLY A 27 -5.67 -11.96 1.27
C GLY A 27 -4.68 -12.37 0.18
N GLU A 28 -4.56 -11.51 -0.83
CA GLU A 28 -3.68 -11.67 -1.98
C GLU A 28 -2.55 -10.65 -1.95
N THR A 29 -1.33 -11.12 -2.16
CA THR A 29 -0.11 -10.30 -2.20
C THR A 29 0.60 -10.57 -3.50
N LYS A 30 0.71 -9.55 -4.35
CA LYS A 30 1.32 -9.65 -5.67
C LYS A 30 2.36 -8.55 -5.82
N LEU A 31 3.60 -8.91 -6.08
CA LEU A 31 4.67 -7.95 -6.39
C LEU A 31 5.27 -8.34 -7.75
N GLU A 32 5.14 -7.44 -8.72
CA GLU A 32 5.64 -7.64 -10.08
C GLU A 32 6.59 -6.51 -10.43
N THR A 33 7.84 -6.86 -10.75
CA THR A 33 8.84 -5.89 -11.19
C THR A 33 9.10 -6.10 -12.68
N TYR A 34 8.85 -5.05 -13.46
CA TYR A 34 9.05 -5.05 -14.91
C TYR A 34 10.19 -4.10 -15.29
N SER A 35 10.99 -4.51 -16.26
CA SER A 35 11.99 -3.65 -16.88
C SER A 35 11.33 -2.89 -18.04
N LEU A 36 11.40 -1.56 -18.06
CA LEU A 36 10.88 -0.80 -19.20
C LEU A 36 11.84 -0.93 -20.40
N PRO A 37 11.33 -1.27 -21.60
CA PRO A 37 12.17 -1.51 -22.78
C PRO A 37 12.77 -0.24 -23.39
N THR A 38 12.32 0.96 -23.01
CA THR A 38 12.72 2.23 -23.64
C THR A 38 13.88 2.95 -22.95
N ASN A 39 14.27 2.56 -21.73
CA ASN A 39 15.48 3.06 -21.06
C ASN A 39 16.00 1.96 -20.12
N SER A 40 17.17 1.40 -20.42
CA SER A 40 17.80 0.23 -19.76
C SER A 40 18.13 0.37 -18.26
N SER A 41 17.53 1.33 -17.54
CA SER A 41 17.73 1.55 -16.11
C SER A 41 16.46 1.96 -15.35
N SER A 42 15.29 1.88 -15.99
CA SER A 42 14.01 2.18 -15.37
C SER A 42 13.24 0.88 -15.10
N PHE A 43 13.23 0.47 -13.83
CA PHE A 43 12.41 -0.65 -13.36
C PHE A 43 11.13 -0.11 -12.74
N ILE A 44 9.98 -0.60 -13.19
CA ILE A 44 8.70 -0.32 -12.54
C ILE A 44 8.34 -1.52 -11.69
N SER A 45 8.20 -1.30 -10.40
CA SER A 45 7.65 -2.26 -9.45
C SER A 45 6.19 -1.94 -9.21
N ARG A 46 5.37 -2.98 -9.31
CA ARG A 46 3.93 -2.95 -9.05
C ARG A 46 3.60 -3.93 -7.93
N GLY A 47 3.28 -3.39 -6.77
CA GLY A 47 2.73 -4.12 -5.64
C GLY A 47 1.21 -4.03 -5.63
N THR A 48 0.53 -5.14 -5.39
CA THR A 48 -0.89 -5.19 -5.06
C THR A 48 -1.04 -6.04 -3.81
N LEU A 49 -1.60 -5.44 -2.76
CA LEU A 49 -1.92 -6.09 -1.51
C LEU A 49 -3.43 -6.00 -1.32
N THR A 50 -4.09 -7.11 -1.04
CA THR A 50 -5.49 -7.14 -0.64
C THR A 50 -5.56 -7.70 0.76
N PHE A 51 -6.42 -7.11 1.56
CA PHE A 51 -6.64 -7.47 2.94
C PHE A 51 -8.10 -7.77 3.16
N LYS A 52 -8.35 -8.81 3.93
CA LYS A 52 -9.68 -9.27 4.26
C LYS A 52 -9.91 -9.12 5.75
N LEU A 53 -11.14 -8.80 6.10
CA LEU A 53 -11.60 -8.80 7.47
C LEU A 53 -12.73 -9.82 7.61
N GLN A 54 -12.68 -10.56 8.71
CA GLN A 54 -13.79 -11.41 9.10
C GLN A 54 -14.84 -10.54 9.79
N ASP A 55 -15.88 -10.16 9.05
CA ASP A 55 -17.01 -9.36 9.56
C ASP A 55 -17.69 -10.03 10.76
N LYS A 56 -17.83 -11.37 10.73
CA LYS A 56 -18.37 -12.21 11.81
C LYS A 56 -17.78 -13.63 11.76
N PRO A 57 -17.60 -14.31 12.91
CA PRO A 57 -17.23 -15.72 12.92
C PRO A 57 -18.27 -16.55 12.15
N GLY A 58 -17.83 -17.21 11.07
CA GLY A 58 -18.67 -18.06 10.21
C GLY A 58 -19.21 -17.41 8.92
N LYS A 59 -18.86 -16.15 8.61
CA LYS A 59 -19.11 -15.55 7.28
C LYS A 59 -17.85 -15.50 6.42
N ALA A 60 -18.07 -15.49 5.10
CA ALA A 60 -17.01 -15.34 4.10
C ALA A 60 -16.17 -14.08 4.40
N GLU A 61 -14.85 -14.25 4.34
CA GLU A 61 -13.88 -13.16 4.45
C GLU A 61 -14.18 -12.14 3.35
N LYS A 62 -14.39 -10.88 3.74
CA LYS A 62 -14.63 -9.81 2.77
C LYS A 62 -13.38 -8.97 2.62
N GLU A 63 -13.04 -8.64 1.38
CA GLU A 63 -12.01 -7.66 1.10
C GLU A 63 -12.43 -6.32 1.71
N CYS A 64 -11.57 -5.78 2.56
CA CYS A 64 -11.81 -4.55 3.31
C CYS A 64 -10.84 -3.43 2.91
N LEU A 65 -9.67 -3.80 2.39
CA LEU A 65 -8.65 -2.86 2.01
C LEU A 65 -7.81 -3.44 0.87
N ARG A 66 -7.47 -2.60 -0.10
CA ARG A 66 -6.59 -2.92 -1.22
C ARG A 66 -5.56 -1.82 -1.41
N ALA A 67 -4.29 -2.17 -1.28
CA ALA A 67 -3.18 -1.27 -1.56
C ALA A 67 -2.57 -1.59 -2.93
N HIS A 68 -2.54 -0.60 -3.80
CA HIS A 68 -1.81 -0.64 -5.06
C HIS A 68 -0.61 0.30 -4.99
N ILE A 69 0.57 -0.24 -5.23
CA ILE A 69 1.84 0.47 -5.20
C ILE A 69 2.41 0.36 -6.60
N VAL A 70 2.69 1.48 -7.23
CA VAL A 70 3.31 1.54 -8.57
C VAL A 70 4.40 2.57 -8.51
N GLY A 71 5.64 2.14 -8.69
CA GLY A 71 6.77 3.04 -8.54
C GLY A 71 8.05 2.52 -9.16
N SER A 72 9.06 3.38 -9.15
CA SER A 72 10.41 3.00 -9.52
C SER A 72 11.38 3.51 -8.45
N ALA A 73 12.38 2.71 -8.10
CA ALA A 73 13.36 3.07 -7.05
C ALA A 73 14.15 4.35 -7.37
N LYS A 74 14.24 4.74 -8.65
CA LYS A 74 14.94 5.97 -9.11
C LYS A 74 14.00 7.14 -9.41
N GLY A 75 12.70 7.00 -9.15
CA GLY A 75 11.71 8.00 -9.54
C GLY A 75 10.67 8.22 -8.46
N GLU A 76 9.42 8.27 -8.89
CA GLU A 76 8.27 8.42 -8.01
C GLU A 76 7.61 7.06 -7.75
N THR A 77 7.16 6.88 -6.52
CA THR A 77 6.37 5.74 -6.07
C THR A 77 4.98 6.25 -5.69
N LYS A 78 3.98 5.85 -6.47
CA LYS A 78 2.58 6.15 -6.21
C LYS A 78 1.96 5.02 -5.42
N VAL A 79 1.20 5.38 -4.40
CA VAL A 79 0.34 4.46 -3.66
C VAL A 79 -1.10 4.88 -3.74
N MET A 80 -1.95 3.90 -3.99
CA MET A 80 -3.41 4.01 -3.95
C MET A 80 -3.91 3.01 -2.93
N LEU A 81 -4.66 3.51 -1.95
CA LEU A 81 -5.33 2.69 -0.94
C LEU A 81 -6.82 2.80 -1.24
N ASP A 82 -7.43 1.66 -1.55
CA ASP A 82 -8.87 1.50 -1.69
C ASP A 82 -9.37 0.83 -0.40
N ILE A 83 -10.28 1.49 0.31
CA ILE A 83 -10.69 1.06 1.65
C ILE A 83 -12.21 1.04 1.70
N ASP A 84 -12.77 -0.09 2.15
CA ASP A 84 -14.19 -0.20 2.44
C ASP A 84 -14.44 0.20 3.90
N GLU A 85 -14.87 1.44 4.09
CA GLU A 85 -15.18 2.04 5.40
C GLU A 85 -16.22 1.23 6.21
N LYS A 86 -17.02 0.37 5.56
CA LYS A 86 -17.99 -0.48 6.25
C LYS A 86 -17.32 -1.63 6.98
N LEU A 87 -16.16 -2.08 6.51
CA LEU A 87 -15.41 -3.19 7.07
C LEU A 87 -14.16 -2.71 7.82
N PHE A 88 -13.60 -1.58 7.40
CA PHE A 88 -12.40 -1.00 7.97
C PHE A 88 -12.70 0.43 8.44
N PRO A 89 -13.00 0.63 9.74
CA PRO A 89 -13.45 1.92 10.26
C PRO A 89 -12.40 3.02 10.09
N GLU A 90 -12.87 4.26 9.98
CA GLU A 90 -12.05 5.45 9.75
C GLU A 90 -10.91 5.58 10.78
N ASP A 91 -11.13 5.26 12.06
CA ASP A 91 -10.08 5.31 13.09
C ASP A 91 -8.83 4.48 12.72
N LYS A 92 -9.03 3.31 12.10
CA LYS A 92 -7.92 2.46 11.64
C LYS A 92 -7.28 3.00 10.37
N VAL A 93 -8.07 3.64 9.51
CA VAL A 93 -7.57 4.32 8.30
C VAL A 93 -6.68 5.47 8.69
N SER A 94 -7.14 6.31 9.62
CA SER A 94 -6.38 7.44 10.15
C SER A 94 -5.09 6.95 10.80
N ALA A 95 -5.14 5.92 11.65
CA ALA A 95 -3.94 5.33 12.24
C ALA A 95 -2.93 4.83 11.18
N LEU A 96 -3.40 4.13 10.15
CA LEU A 96 -2.56 3.69 9.03
C LEU A 96 -1.96 4.88 8.27
N GLN A 97 -2.73 5.93 8.04
CA GLN A 97 -2.26 7.13 7.35
C GLN A 97 -1.23 7.90 8.19
N ASP A 98 -1.43 8.01 9.50
CA ASP A 98 -0.48 8.61 10.44
C ASP A 98 0.83 7.83 10.49
N ASP A 99 0.78 6.50 10.58
CA ASP A 99 1.97 5.63 10.54
C ASP A 99 2.74 5.83 9.21
N LEU A 100 2.04 5.93 8.08
CA LEU A 100 2.64 6.21 6.78
C LEU A 100 3.22 7.62 6.67
N ASP A 101 2.54 8.63 7.21
CA ASP A 101 3.01 10.01 7.20
C ASP A 101 4.23 10.18 8.12
N PHE A 102 4.27 9.44 9.22
CA PHE A 102 5.41 9.42 10.13
C PHE A 102 6.67 8.86 9.46
N ILE A 103 6.58 7.75 8.72
CA ILE A 103 7.74 7.15 8.03
C ILE A 103 8.04 7.86 6.70
N PHE A 104 7.02 8.10 5.88
CA PHE A 104 7.18 8.55 4.49
C PHE A 104 6.78 10.00 4.24
N GLY A 105 6.23 10.72 5.23
CA GLY A 105 5.78 12.10 5.05
C GLY A 105 6.89 13.06 4.63
N SER A 106 8.14 12.77 5.02
CA SER A 106 9.32 13.53 4.56
C SER A 106 9.63 13.34 3.07
N TYR A 107 9.13 12.26 2.47
CA TYR A 107 9.33 11.90 1.06
C TYR A 107 8.08 12.14 0.21
N GLU A 108 6.97 12.56 0.83
CA GLU A 108 5.71 12.83 0.13
C GLU A 108 5.86 14.05 -0.78
N VAL A 109 5.51 13.87 -2.05
CA VAL A 109 5.47 14.98 -3.01
C VAL A 109 4.16 15.74 -2.80
N LYS A 110 4.22 16.81 -2.00
CA LYS A 110 3.13 17.78 -1.89
C LYS A 110 3.15 18.67 -3.13
N HIS A 111 2.27 18.40 -4.10
CA HIS A 111 2.04 19.35 -5.19
C HIS A 111 1.40 20.61 -4.61
N HIS A 112 2.15 21.70 -4.62
CA HIS A 112 1.74 23.03 -4.17
C HIS A 112 1.14 23.84 -5.32
#